data_AF-A0AAD3HBQ5-F1
#
_entry.id   AF-A0AAD3HBQ5-F1
#
_cell.length_a   1.000
_cell.length_b   1.000
_cell.length_c   1.000
_cell.angle_alpha   90.00
_cell.angle_beta   90.00
_cell.angle_gamma   90.00
#
_symmetry.space_group_name_H-M   'P 1'
#
loop_
_entity.id
_entity.type
_entity.pdbx_description
1 polymer ?
#
loop_
_entity_poly.entity_id
_entity_poly.type
_entity_poly.pdbx_seq_one_letter_code
_entity_poly.pdbx_strand_id
1 'polypeptide(L)'
;MKLCFFNSILLLASCTFLSANAFVSSPQIGPSTQLLMSADDNKDENETVTDQLSKEQQEFLEKTAQDGAAAVRKMSIEERTKRAMLAEATEDRMIALVDDLDELLGEDGLPKKVEDREEAVSIAKEIKASQEQYKALVNGEPSGLLDTLDQ
;
A
#
# COMPACT_ATOMS: atom_id res chain seq x y z
N MET A 1 -13.19 14.38 1.61
CA MET A 1 -12.62 14.05 2.95
C MET A 1 -11.22 13.51 2.71
N LYS A 2 -10.22 14.10 3.36
CA LYS A 2 -8.80 13.69 3.34
C LYS A 2 -8.51 12.92 4.62
N LEU A 3 -7.74 11.83 4.52
CA LEU A 3 -6.75 11.29 5.47
C LEU A 3 -6.23 9.96 4.87
N CYS A 4 -5.00 9.47 4.96
CA CYS A 4 -3.67 10.01 5.28
C CYS A 4 -2.78 8.76 5.48
N PHE A 5 -1.87 8.42 4.56
CA PHE A 5 -0.63 7.68 4.88
C PHE A 5 0.39 8.05 3.81
N PHE A 6 1.67 8.18 4.17
CA PHE A 6 2.76 8.78 3.37
C PHE A 6 2.84 10.31 3.38
N ASN A 7 3.06 10.90 4.55
CA ASN A 7 4.05 11.98 4.65
C ASN A 7 4.47 12.25 6.10
N SER A 8 5.58 11.64 6.52
CA SER A 8 6.51 12.17 7.52
C SER A 8 7.53 11.10 7.86
N ILE A 9 8.78 11.29 7.43
CA ILE A 9 10.04 11.05 8.15
C ILE A 9 11.14 11.21 7.08
N LEU A 10 11.42 12.45 6.71
CA LEU A 10 12.71 12.81 6.12
C LEU A 10 12.90 14.34 6.21
N LEU A 11 13.36 14.82 7.37
CA LEU A 11 14.30 15.95 7.41
C LEU A 11 14.82 16.16 8.83
N LEU A 12 16.09 16.56 8.89
CA LEU A 12 16.91 16.99 10.03
C LEU A 12 17.61 15.85 10.77
N ALA A 13 18.87 15.94 11.16
CA ALA A 13 19.98 16.83 10.83
C ALA A 13 21.17 16.25 11.62
N SER A 14 22.34 16.27 11.01
CA SER A 14 23.66 16.23 11.66
C SER A 14 23.76 17.19 12.86
N CYS A 15 24.42 16.75 13.95
CA CYS A 15 25.30 17.51 14.88
C CYS A 15 25.47 16.73 16.20
N THR A 16 26.60 16.04 16.40
CA THR A 16 27.73 16.42 17.27
C THR A 16 27.43 16.57 18.77
N PHE A 17 28.10 15.70 19.54
CA PHE A 17 28.86 15.93 20.78
C PHE A 17 28.52 17.07 21.75
N LEU A 18 28.62 16.68 23.04
CA LEU A 18 29.08 17.42 24.24
C LEU A 18 28.07 17.95 25.27
N SER A 19 28.30 17.45 26.50
CA SER A 19 28.38 18.17 27.79
C SER A 19 27.13 18.42 28.64
N ALA A 20 27.35 18.19 29.93
CA ALA A 20 26.43 18.30 31.07
C ALA A 20 26.15 19.74 31.51
N ASN A 21 24.92 20.00 32.02
CA ASN A 21 24.61 20.55 33.36
C ASN A 21 23.21 21.24 33.40
N ALA A 22 22.50 20.94 34.50
CA ALA A 22 21.72 21.85 35.35
C ALA A 22 20.56 22.73 34.81
N PHE A 23 19.39 22.53 35.45
CA PHE A 23 18.60 23.56 36.17
C PHE A 23 17.67 24.54 35.40
N VAL A 24 16.38 24.45 35.78
CA VAL A 24 15.36 25.51 36.00
C VAL A 24 14.47 26.07 34.87
N SER A 25 13.17 25.88 35.13
CA SER A 25 11.97 26.74 35.01
C SER A 25 11.39 27.18 33.66
N SER A 26 10.07 26.98 33.57
CA SER A 26 9.07 27.55 32.63
C SER A 26 9.12 29.09 32.54
N PRO A 27 8.57 29.72 31.46
CA PRO A 27 7.11 29.97 31.34
C PRO A 27 6.51 29.90 29.91
N GLN A 28 5.17 30.02 29.84
CA GLN A 28 4.29 30.06 28.66
C GLN A 28 4.62 31.18 27.64
N ILE A 29 4.13 31.04 26.39
CA ILE A 29 3.33 32.02 25.60
C ILE A 29 3.05 31.39 24.21
N GLY A 30 1.77 31.34 23.79
CA GLY A 30 1.37 30.94 22.42
C GLY A 30 1.72 31.99 21.37
N PRO A 31 1.60 31.68 20.06
CA PRO A 31 0.65 32.47 19.26
C PRO A 31 0.04 31.76 18.05
N SER A 32 -1.17 32.22 17.72
CA SER A 32 -1.66 32.64 16.39
C SER A 32 -1.11 31.96 15.12
N THR A 33 -2.01 31.41 14.30
CA THR A 33 -1.77 31.25 12.86
C THR A 33 -3.06 31.59 12.10
N GLN A 34 -3.05 32.77 11.46
CA GLN A 34 -3.88 33.08 10.30
C GLN A 34 -3.17 32.53 9.06
N LEU A 35 -3.92 32.00 8.07
CA LEU A 35 -3.68 32.02 6.61
C LEU A 35 -4.62 30.96 5.99
N LEU A 36 -5.76 31.29 5.36
CA LEU A 36 -6.01 31.87 4.02
C LEU A 36 -5.70 30.91 2.85
N MET A 37 -6.63 30.93 1.87
CA MET A 37 -6.64 30.33 0.52
C MET A 37 -7.40 29.01 0.39
N SER A 38 -8.22 28.75 -0.63
CA SER A 38 -8.91 29.55 -1.66
C SER A 38 -9.90 28.57 -2.32
N ALA A 39 -11.03 29.06 -2.80
CA ALA A 39 -11.87 28.34 -3.75
C ALA A 39 -11.19 28.35 -5.13
N ASP A 40 -11.19 27.22 -5.85
CA ASP A 40 -11.46 27.26 -7.28
C ASP A 40 -11.95 25.90 -7.77
N ASP A 41 -12.95 26.01 -8.64
CA ASP A 41 -13.66 24.98 -9.38
C ASP A 41 -12.75 24.51 -10.51
N ASN A 42 -12.46 23.21 -10.62
CA ASN A 42 -12.17 22.62 -11.93
C ASN A 42 -12.66 21.17 -11.94
N LYS A 43 -13.76 21.03 -12.67
CA LYS A 43 -14.29 19.84 -13.29
C LYS A 43 -13.20 19.20 -14.15
N ASP A 44 -12.54 18.18 -13.63
CA ASP A 44 -11.95 17.11 -14.43
C ASP A 44 -12.76 15.85 -14.17
N GLU A 45 -13.65 15.54 -15.10
CA GLU A 45 -14.17 14.20 -15.31
C GLU A 45 -13.02 13.36 -15.87
N ASN A 46 -12.06 13.02 -15.02
CA ASN A 46 -11.20 11.87 -15.25
C ASN A 46 -11.84 10.74 -14.43
N GLU A 47 -12.60 9.93 -15.13
CA GLU A 47 -13.14 8.66 -14.68
C GLU A 47 -11.95 7.78 -14.25
N THR A 48 -11.48 8.03 -13.04
CA THR A 48 -10.78 7.05 -12.25
C THR A 48 -11.86 6.05 -11.91
N VAL A 49 -12.03 5.08 -12.81
CA VAL A 49 -12.63 3.79 -12.49
C VAL A 49 -11.84 3.32 -11.27
N THR A 50 -12.38 3.65 -10.11
CA THR A 50 -11.96 3.06 -8.87
C THR A 50 -12.69 1.74 -8.92
N ASP A 51 -12.03 0.74 -9.52
CA ASP A 51 -12.38 -0.66 -9.35
C ASP A 51 -12.57 -0.86 -7.86
N GLN A 52 -13.83 -1.00 -7.46
CA GLN A 52 -14.18 -1.11 -6.06
C GLN A 52 -13.77 -2.51 -5.64
N LEU A 53 -12.51 -2.64 -5.23
CA LEU A 53 -12.01 -3.82 -4.54
C LEU A 53 -13.08 -4.29 -3.56
N SER A 54 -13.39 -5.59 -3.61
CA SER A 54 -14.32 -6.15 -2.64
C SER A 54 -13.80 -5.86 -1.24
N LYS A 55 -14.73 -5.68 -0.30
CA LYS A 55 -14.38 -5.39 1.10
C LYS A 55 -13.38 -6.41 1.67
N GLU A 56 -13.52 -7.67 1.27
CA GLU A 56 -12.66 -8.77 1.71
C GLU A 56 -11.22 -8.61 1.19
N GLN A 57 -11.03 -8.18 -0.06
CA GLN A 57 -9.71 -7.92 -0.64
C GLN A 57 -9.04 -6.72 0.00
N GLN A 58 -9.80 -5.65 0.26
CA GLN A 58 -9.29 -4.48 0.97
C GLN A 58 -8.85 -4.84 2.39
N GLU A 59 -9.66 -5.61 3.12
CA GLU A 59 -9.31 -6.10 4.46
C GLU A 59 -8.07 -6.99 4.43
N PHE A 60 -7.92 -7.84 3.41
CA PHE A 60 -6.73 -8.67 3.23
C PHE A 60 -5.47 -7.82 3.04
N LEU A 61 -5.50 -6.85 2.12
CA LEU A 61 -4.38 -5.96 1.82
C LEU A 61 -3.96 -5.16 3.05
N GLU A 62 -4.92 -4.48 3.69
CA GLU A 62 -4.68 -3.63 4.85
C GLU A 62 -4.09 -4.44 6.01
N LYS A 63 -4.71 -5.57 6.35
CA LYS A 63 -4.25 -6.40 7.47
C LYS A 63 -2.88 -7.00 7.22
N THR A 64 -2.63 -7.52 6.02
CA THR A 64 -1.35 -8.15 5.68
C THR A 64 -0.22 -7.12 5.69
N ALA A 65 -0.46 -5.92 5.14
CA ALA A 65 0.51 -4.83 5.20
C ALA A 65 0.77 -4.38 6.65
N GLN A 66 -0.26 -4.31 7.48
CA GLN A 66 -0.13 -3.93 8.88
C GLN A 66 0.69 -4.96 9.68
N ASP A 67 0.43 -6.25 9.48
CA ASP A 67 1.13 -7.35 10.16
C ASP A 67 2.63 -7.36 9.82
N GLY A 68 2.97 -7.08 8.56
CA GLY A 68 4.34 -7.08 8.06
C GLY A 68 5.15 -5.81 8.36
N ALA A 69 4.49 -4.70 8.68
CA ALA A 69 5.12 -3.39 8.82
C ALA A 69 6.30 -3.36 9.81
N ALA A 70 6.22 -4.12 10.91
CA ALA A 70 7.28 -4.19 11.92
C ALA A 70 8.54 -4.92 11.42
N ALA A 71 8.38 -5.91 10.54
CA ALA A 71 9.49 -6.66 9.94
C ALA A 71 10.21 -5.81 8.90
N VAL A 72 9.45 -5.23 7.97
CA VAL A 72 9.98 -4.36 6.90
C VAL A 72 10.70 -3.15 7.48
N ARG A 73 10.21 -2.55 8.58
CA ARG A 73 10.88 -1.43 9.26
C ARG A 73 12.30 -1.71 9.75
N LYS A 74 12.68 -2.97 9.97
CA LYS A 74 14.03 -3.37 10.43
C LYS A 74 15.03 -3.51 9.28
N MET A 75 14.57 -3.44 8.03
CA MET A 75 15.38 -3.59 6.83
C MET A 75 16.04 -2.28 6.40
N SER A 76 17.00 -2.36 5.46
CA SER A 76 17.62 -1.17 4.87
C SER A 76 16.59 -0.34 4.08
N ILE A 77 16.90 0.93 3.82
CA ILE A 77 16.00 1.79 3.04
C ILE A 77 15.82 1.24 1.63
N GLU A 78 16.92 0.77 1.02
CA GLU A 78 16.94 0.22 -0.33
C GLU A 78 16.03 -1.00 -0.44
N GLU A 79 16.13 -1.93 0.52
CA GLU A 79 15.30 -3.14 0.56
C GLU A 79 13.82 -2.80 0.75
N ARG A 80 13.51 -1.84 1.64
CA ARG A 80 12.13 -1.37 1.84
C ARG A 80 11.54 -0.77 0.58
N THR A 81 12.32 0.04 -0.14
CA THR A 81 11.89 0.66 -1.39
C THR A 81 11.62 -0.39 -2.46
N LYS A 82 12.53 -1.37 -2.65
CA LYS A 82 12.33 -2.48 -3.60
C LYS A 82 11.05 -3.26 -3.29
N ARG A 83 10.85 -3.61 -2.02
CA ARG A 83 9.65 -4.34 -1.58
C ARG A 83 8.37 -3.54 -1.77
N ALA A 84 8.39 -2.23 -1.48
CA ALA A 84 7.23 -1.37 -1.68
C ALA A 84 6.82 -1.30 -3.16
N MET A 85 7.80 -1.08 -4.06
CA MET A 85 7.54 -1.03 -5.50
C MET A 85 6.98 -2.35 -6.03
N LEU A 86 7.55 -3.49 -5.61
CA LEU A 86 7.06 -4.80 -6.04
C LEU A 86 5.69 -5.12 -5.43
N ALA A 87 5.43 -4.71 -4.19
CA ALA A 87 4.15 -4.96 -3.53
C ALA A 87 3.02 -4.20 -4.23
N GLU A 88 3.26 -2.94 -4.59
CA GLU A 88 2.36 -2.12 -5.42
C GLU A 88 2.07 -2.80 -6.76
N ALA A 89 3.10 -3.21 -7.51
CA ALA A 89 2.90 -3.91 -8.77
C ALA A 89 2.16 -5.24 -8.63
N THR A 90 2.33 -5.94 -7.50
CA THR A 90 1.62 -7.19 -7.19
C THR A 90 0.16 -6.93 -6.83
N GLU A 91 -0.12 -5.84 -6.12
CA GLU A 91 -1.46 -5.37 -5.78
C GLU A 91 -2.25 -4.99 -7.05
N ASP A 92 -1.66 -4.19 -7.93
CA ASP A 92 -2.27 -3.81 -9.22
C ASP A 92 -2.62 -5.05 -10.07
N ARG A 93 -1.70 -6.02 -10.15
CA ARG A 93 -1.96 -7.28 -10.86
C ARG A 93 -3.12 -8.06 -10.23
N MET A 94 -3.19 -8.09 -8.91
CA MET A 94 -4.25 -8.80 -8.21
C MET A 94 -5.61 -8.17 -8.47
N ILE A 95 -5.70 -6.83 -8.50
CA ILE A 95 -6.92 -6.10 -8.85
C ILE A 95 -7.36 -6.48 -10.27
N ALA A 96 -6.47 -6.37 -11.25
CA ALA A 96 -6.81 -6.71 -12.64
C ALA A 96 -7.31 -8.15 -12.79
N LEU A 97 -6.68 -9.12 -12.12
CA LEU A 97 -7.14 -10.51 -12.15
C LEU A 97 -8.51 -10.71 -11.49
N VAL A 98 -8.83 -9.92 -10.46
CA VAL A 98 -10.14 -9.96 -9.81
C VAL A 98 -11.20 -9.42 -10.76
N ASP A 99 -10.93 -8.31 -11.43
CA ASP A 99 -11.84 -7.74 -12.40
C ASP A 99 -12.08 -8.73 -13.55
N ASP A 100 -11.02 -9.35 -14.08
CA ASP A 100 -11.12 -10.41 -15.08
C ASP A 100 -11.97 -11.60 -14.58
N LEU A 101 -11.84 -11.97 -13.30
CA LEU A 101 -12.65 -13.04 -12.71
C LEU A 101 -14.13 -12.65 -12.60
N ASP A 102 -14.42 -11.43 -12.14
CA ASP A 102 -15.78 -10.91 -11.99
C ASP A 102 -16.49 -10.77 -13.35
N GLU A 103 -15.74 -10.52 -14.43
CA GLU A 103 -16.27 -10.55 -15.80
C GLU A 103 -16.75 -11.96 -16.21
N LEU A 104 -16.14 -13.03 -15.69
CA LEU A 104 -16.51 -14.42 -15.98
C LEU A 104 -17.60 -14.96 -15.05
N LEU A 105 -17.76 -14.40 -13.85
CA LEU A 105 -18.69 -14.89 -12.83
C LEU A 105 -20.06 -14.18 -12.86
N GLY A 106 -21.13 -14.95 -12.70
CA GLY A 106 -22.47 -14.44 -12.48
C GLY A 106 -22.67 -13.91 -11.06
N GLU A 107 -23.85 -13.34 -10.79
CA GLU A 107 -24.22 -12.83 -9.45
C GLU A 107 -24.24 -13.93 -8.37
N ASP A 108 -24.31 -15.20 -8.77
CA ASP A 108 -24.25 -16.36 -7.90
C ASP A 108 -22.80 -16.84 -7.61
N GLY A 109 -21.80 -16.16 -8.16
CA GLY A 109 -20.39 -16.53 -8.05
C GLY A 109 -20.01 -17.76 -8.87
N LEU A 110 -20.87 -18.20 -9.79
CA LEU A 110 -20.59 -19.30 -10.72
C LEU A 110 -20.23 -18.75 -12.10
N PRO A 111 -19.42 -19.47 -12.90
CA PRO A 111 -19.12 -19.05 -14.26
C PRO A 111 -20.40 -18.84 -15.09
N LYS A 112 -20.50 -17.71 -15.80
CA LYS A 112 -21.64 -17.35 -16.66
C LYS A 112 -21.88 -18.41 -17.74
N LYS A 113 -20.81 -19.05 -18.22
CA LYS A 113 -20.84 -20.14 -19.20
C LYS A 113 -19.99 -21.31 -18.74
N VAL A 114 -20.26 -22.50 -19.29
CA VAL A 114 -19.57 -23.74 -18.91
C VAL A 114 -18.12 -23.72 -19.39
N GLU A 115 -17.87 -23.14 -20.55
CA GLU A 115 -16.55 -22.93 -21.15
C GLU A 115 -15.64 -22.03 -20.31
N ASP A 116 -16.21 -21.03 -19.62
CA ASP A 116 -15.46 -20.07 -18.80
C ASP A 116 -14.95 -20.70 -17.49
N ARG A 117 -15.39 -21.92 -17.16
CA ARG A 117 -15.07 -22.58 -15.88
C ARG A 117 -13.58 -22.84 -15.69
N GLU A 118 -12.89 -23.26 -16.74
CA GLU A 118 -11.45 -23.56 -16.64
C GLU A 118 -10.64 -22.27 -16.48
N GLU A 119 -11.04 -21.22 -17.20
CA GLU A 119 -10.42 -19.90 -17.13
C GLU A 119 -10.62 -19.25 -15.76
N ALA A 120 -11.85 -19.23 -15.23
CA ALA A 120 -12.15 -18.73 -13.90
C ALA A 120 -11.33 -19.44 -12.81
N VAL A 121 -11.14 -20.76 -12.93
CA VAL A 121 -10.27 -21.53 -12.02
C VAL A 121 -8.80 -21.17 -12.18
N SER A 122 -8.34 -20.88 -13.40
CA SER A 122 -6.97 -20.44 -13.65
C SER A 122 -6.72 -19.08 -13.00
N ILE A 123 -7.58 -18.10 -13.27
CA ILE A 123 -7.49 -16.75 -12.71
C ILE A 123 -7.53 -16.79 -11.17
N ALA A 124 -8.44 -17.57 -10.58
CA ALA A 124 -8.50 -17.73 -9.12
C ALA A 124 -7.19 -18.29 -8.52
N LYS A 125 -6.48 -19.18 -9.23
CA LYS A 125 -5.16 -19.66 -8.80
C LYS A 125 -4.11 -18.56 -8.89
N GLU A 126 -4.16 -17.75 -9.94
CA GLU A 126 -3.24 -16.61 -10.10
C GLU A 126 -3.44 -15.55 -9.03
N ILE A 127 -4.70 -15.21 -8.70
CA ILE A 127 -5.02 -14.31 -7.59
C ILE A 127 -4.38 -14.82 -6.29
N LYS A 128 -4.56 -16.11 -5.98
CA LYS A 128 -3.99 -16.71 -4.78
C LYS A 128 -2.46 -16.68 -4.79
N ALA A 129 -1.83 -16.95 -5.93
CA ALA A 129 -0.38 -16.86 -6.07
C ALA A 129 0.11 -15.41 -5.84
N SER A 130 -0.60 -14.42 -6.38
CA SER A 130 -0.31 -12.99 -6.17
C SER A 130 -0.48 -12.58 -4.71
N GLN A 131 -1.50 -13.09 -4.00
CA GLN A 131 -1.67 -12.87 -2.55
C GLN A 131 -0.49 -13.40 -1.74
N GLU A 132 0.03 -14.58 -2.08
CA GLU A 132 1.21 -15.16 -1.43
C GLU A 132 2.48 -14.33 -1.70
N GLN A 133 2.64 -13.84 -2.94
CA GLN A 133 3.75 -12.96 -3.32
C GLN A 133 3.68 -11.61 -2.58
N TYR A 134 2.51 -10.98 -2.56
CA TYR A 134 2.27 -9.73 -1.83
C TYR A 134 2.62 -9.90 -0.35
N LYS A 135 2.09 -10.97 0.26
CA LYS A 135 2.35 -11.31 1.66
C LYS A 135 3.85 -11.46 1.94
N ALA A 136 4.58 -12.16 1.08
CA ALA A 136 6.02 -12.33 1.25
C ALA A 136 6.77 -10.99 1.20
N LEU A 137 6.36 -10.09 0.28
CA LEU A 137 6.96 -8.76 0.14
C LEU A 137 6.73 -7.90 1.38
N VAL A 138 5.48 -7.79 1.84
CA VAL A 138 5.11 -6.91 2.96
C VAL A 138 5.49 -7.46 4.33
N ASN A 139 5.64 -8.78 4.47
CA ASN A 139 6.10 -9.41 5.72
C ASN A 139 7.62 -9.47 5.87
N GLY A 140 8.37 -9.04 4.86
CA GLY A 140 9.81 -9.12 4.89
C GLY A 140 10.36 -10.54 4.65
N GLU A 141 9.56 -11.44 4.07
CA GLU A 141 9.99 -12.79 3.73
C GLU A 141 10.81 -12.79 2.43
N PRO A 142 11.62 -13.83 2.17
CA PRO A 142 12.24 -14.01 0.87
C PRO A 142 11.18 -14.10 -0.23
N SER A 143 11.39 -13.39 -1.33
CA SER A 143 10.50 -13.41 -2.49
C SER A 143 11.31 -13.57 -3.75
N GLY A 144 10.94 -14.52 -4.61
CA GLY A 144 11.59 -14.70 -5.91
C GLY A 144 11.46 -13.48 -6.82
N LEU A 145 10.53 -12.56 -6.54
CA LEU A 145 10.44 -11.28 -7.25
C LEU A 145 11.62 -10.36 -6.93
N LEU A 146 12.17 -10.42 -5.71
CA LEU A 146 13.32 -9.59 -5.34
C LEU A 146 14.58 -9.99 -6.11
N ASP A 147 14.76 -11.30 -6.36
CA ASP A 147 15.89 -11.83 -7.12
C ASP A 147 15.93 -11.35 -8.59
N THR A 148 14.81 -10.82 -9.10
CA THR A 148 14.72 -10.29 -10.47
C THR A 148 15.23 -8.85 -10.59
N LEU A 149 15.26 -8.09 -9.50
CA LEU A 149 15.74 -6.69 -9.49
C LEU A 149 17.26 -6.57 -9.31
N ASP A 150 17.92 -7.66 -8.91
CA ASP A 150 19.36 -7.70 -8.66
C ASP A 150 20.16 -8.25 -9.86
N GLN A 151 19.49 -8.57 -10.97
CA GLN A 151 20.09 -8.96 -12.25
C GLN A 151 20.34 -7.75 -13.16
#